data_AF-A0A2N0HJK3-F1
#
_entry.id   AF-A0A2N0HJK3-F1
#
_cell.length_a   1.000
_cell.length_b   1.000
_cell.length_c   1.000
_cell.angle_alpha   90.00
_cell.angle_beta   90.00
_cell.angle_gamma   90.00
#
_symmetry.space_group_name_H-M   'P 1'
#
loop_
_entity.id
_entity.type
_entity.pdbx_description
1 polymer ?
#
loop_
_entity_poly.entity_id
_entity_poly.type
_entity_poly.pdbx_seq_one_letter_code
_entity_poly.pdbx_strand_id
1 'polypeptide(L)'
;MEGKRESVGQEPDLLTDPEEIARQEAANAVRQFDAVLDAIDTVARDGRPFKLRPSTILGLHKLALEGLSRFAGTWRPAPVRIELSGHQPPHESQVPALIEEMCDWVNENWDNETPLTLCAYVMWRLNWIHPFLDGNGRTSRAVSYLVLCAKIGDRLPGTVTIPEQIAAGRKPYYAALEAADRALEAGSVDVSEMEGILKHYLGVQLASTFERATNAGPDETQDRTFH
;
A
#
# COMPACT_ATOMS: atom_id res chain seq x y z
N MET A 1 6.61 10.47 19.92
CA MET A 1 7.06 9.76 18.71
C MET A 1 6.07 8.65 18.45
N GLU A 2 5.35 8.68 17.32
CA GLU A 2 4.48 7.55 16.95
C GLU A 2 5.37 6.42 16.42
N GLY A 3 5.36 5.27 17.11
CA GLY A 3 6.10 4.10 16.68
C GLY A 3 5.51 3.49 15.40
N LYS A 4 6.34 2.78 14.64
CA LYS A 4 5.94 2.11 13.39
C LYS A 4 5.72 0.62 13.64
N ARG A 5 4.74 0.03 12.95
CA ARG A 5 4.58 -1.43 12.83
C ARG A 5 5.59 -1.98 11.83
N GLU A 6 6.82 -2.10 12.26
CA GLU A 6 7.90 -2.70 11.49
C GLU A 6 8.02 -4.19 11.82
N SER A 7 8.58 -4.93 10.87
CA SER A 7 8.92 -6.33 11.06
C SER A 7 10.19 -6.43 11.89
N VAL A 8 10.20 -7.32 12.89
CA VAL A 8 11.44 -7.71 13.57
C VAL A 8 11.92 -9.04 13.00
N GLY A 9 12.97 -8.99 12.18
CA GLY A 9 13.69 -10.15 11.64
C GLY A 9 15.20 -10.00 11.90
N GLN A 10 15.93 -11.10 12.00
CA GLN A 10 17.39 -11.07 12.19
C GLN A 10 18.10 -10.99 10.84
N GLU A 11 18.44 -9.78 10.40
CA GLU A 11 19.30 -9.58 9.22
C GLU A 11 20.22 -8.36 9.37
N PRO A 12 21.50 -8.44 8.92
CA PRO A 12 22.32 -7.26 8.73
C PRO A 12 21.87 -6.41 7.53
N ASP A 13 21.67 -5.12 7.74
CA ASP A 13 21.26 -4.17 6.71
C ASP A 13 22.32 -4.02 5.59
N LEU A 14 21.87 -3.83 4.35
CA LEU A 14 22.76 -3.57 3.21
C LEU A 14 23.41 -2.18 3.28
N LEU A 15 22.70 -1.24 3.88
CA LEU A 15 23.13 0.13 4.12
C LEU A 15 23.04 0.38 5.63
N THR A 16 24.04 1.03 6.20
CA THR A 16 24.06 1.36 7.63
C THR A 16 24.01 2.87 7.89
N ASP A 17 24.23 3.68 6.87
CA ASP A 17 24.16 5.14 6.95
C ASP A 17 22.70 5.62 6.86
N PRO A 18 22.14 6.25 7.91
CA PRO A 18 20.75 6.70 7.92
C PRO A 18 20.38 7.68 6.81
N GLU A 19 21.30 8.57 6.39
CA GLU A 19 21.01 9.54 5.32
C GLU A 19 20.88 8.83 3.96
N GLU A 20 21.77 7.87 3.72
CA GLU A 20 21.76 7.05 2.52
C GLU A 20 20.52 6.15 2.45
N ILE A 21 20.14 5.53 3.58
CA ILE A 21 18.90 4.76 3.71
C ILE A 21 17.70 5.63 3.36
N ALA A 22 17.57 6.81 3.97
CA ALA A 22 16.44 7.71 3.73
C ALA A 22 16.36 8.17 2.27
N ARG A 23 17.52 8.48 1.66
CA ARG A 23 17.61 8.85 0.24
C ARG A 23 17.17 7.71 -0.67
N GLN A 24 17.61 6.48 -0.39
CA GLN A 24 17.24 5.29 -1.16
C GLN A 24 15.76 4.95 -0.96
N GLU A 25 15.22 5.06 0.26
CA GLU A 25 13.79 4.88 0.54
C GLU A 25 12.91 5.87 -0.23
N ALA A 26 13.30 7.14 -0.29
CA ALA A 26 12.59 8.16 -1.06
C ALA A 26 12.61 7.83 -2.56
N ALA A 27 13.76 7.45 -3.11
CA ALA A 27 13.88 7.04 -4.52
C ALA A 27 13.05 5.77 -4.83
N ASN A 28 13.04 4.79 -3.92
CA ASN A 28 12.23 3.58 -4.04
C ASN A 28 10.73 3.91 -3.99
N ALA A 29 10.30 4.82 -3.13
CA ALA A 29 8.91 5.23 -3.02
C ALA A 29 8.40 5.87 -4.32
N VAL A 30 9.20 6.73 -4.96
CA VAL A 30 8.87 7.32 -6.26
C VAL A 30 8.75 6.22 -7.33
N ARG A 31 9.75 5.35 -7.47
CA ARG A 31 9.72 4.25 -8.45
C ARG A 31 8.55 3.30 -8.25
N GLN A 32 8.23 2.95 -7.00
CA GLN A 32 7.10 2.09 -6.69
C GLN A 32 5.79 2.77 -7.07
N PHE A 33 5.64 4.06 -6.78
CA PHE A 33 4.44 4.80 -7.11
C PHE A 33 4.26 4.97 -8.63
N ASP A 34 5.33 5.28 -9.37
CA ASP A 34 5.31 5.34 -10.83
C ASP A 34 4.88 3.99 -11.43
N ALA A 35 5.41 2.88 -10.92
CA ALA A 35 5.00 1.54 -11.37
C ALA A 35 3.51 1.24 -11.09
N VAL A 36 2.95 1.77 -10.01
CA VAL A 36 1.51 1.68 -9.74
C VAL A 36 0.72 2.49 -10.77
N LEU A 37 1.13 3.72 -11.07
CA LEU A 37 0.47 4.57 -12.08
C LEU A 37 0.53 3.94 -13.48
N ASP A 38 1.66 3.38 -13.86
CA ASP A 38 1.83 2.69 -15.15
C ASP A 38 0.94 1.44 -15.24
N ALA A 39 0.79 0.70 -14.14
CA ALA A 39 -0.12 -0.43 -14.08
C ALA A 39 -1.59 0.01 -14.23
N ILE A 40 -1.99 1.11 -13.59
CA ILE A 40 -3.34 1.69 -13.72
C ILE A 40 -3.61 2.09 -15.16
N ASP A 41 -2.66 2.78 -15.80
CA ASP A 41 -2.78 3.18 -17.20
C ASP A 41 -2.92 2.01 -18.15
N THR A 42 -2.17 0.93 -17.89
CA THR A 42 -2.26 -0.28 -18.70
C THR A 42 -3.66 -0.88 -18.62
N VAL A 43 -4.25 -0.91 -17.42
CA VAL A 43 -5.65 -1.37 -17.23
C VAL A 43 -6.62 -0.49 -18.00
N ALA A 44 -6.47 0.84 -17.94
CA ALA A 44 -7.35 1.79 -18.62
C ALA A 44 -7.25 1.71 -20.15
N ARG A 45 -6.05 1.44 -20.70
CA ARG A 45 -5.80 1.39 -22.15
C ARG A 45 -6.14 0.05 -22.80
N ASP A 46 -5.75 -1.06 -22.18
CA ASP A 46 -5.75 -2.37 -22.85
C ASP A 46 -7.13 -3.03 -22.91
N GLY A 47 -8.11 -2.53 -22.14
CA GLY A 47 -9.47 -3.10 -22.03
C GLY A 47 -9.51 -4.54 -21.50
N ARG A 48 -8.36 -5.09 -21.09
CA ARG A 48 -8.24 -6.42 -20.50
C ARG A 48 -8.69 -6.35 -19.04
N PRO A 49 -9.45 -7.34 -18.55
CA PRO A 49 -9.80 -7.41 -17.14
C PRO A 49 -8.54 -7.42 -16.27
N PHE A 50 -8.45 -6.47 -15.33
CA PHE A 50 -7.42 -6.47 -14.31
C PHE A 50 -7.52 -7.76 -13.48
N LYS A 51 -6.36 -8.34 -13.14
CA LYS A 51 -6.26 -9.40 -12.15
C LYS A 51 -5.12 -9.10 -11.20
N LEU A 52 -5.42 -9.11 -9.90
CA LEU A 52 -4.39 -9.08 -8.88
C LEU A 52 -3.66 -10.42 -8.88
N ARG A 53 -2.32 -10.38 -8.85
CA ARG A 53 -1.46 -11.57 -8.86
C ARG A 53 -0.36 -11.43 -7.82
N PRO A 54 0.13 -12.55 -7.24
CA PRO A 54 1.27 -12.50 -6.35
C PRO A 54 2.51 -11.85 -6.98
N SER A 55 2.74 -12.05 -8.28
CA SER A 55 3.86 -11.42 -9.00
C SER A 55 3.80 -9.91 -9.01
N THR A 56 2.61 -9.30 -9.06
CA THR A 56 2.41 -7.85 -8.94
C THR A 56 2.86 -7.38 -7.55
N ILE A 57 2.47 -8.11 -6.50
CA ILE A 57 2.83 -7.80 -5.12
C ILE A 57 4.35 -7.92 -4.90
N LEU A 58 4.97 -9.00 -5.40
CA LEU A 58 6.42 -9.19 -5.36
C LEU A 58 7.17 -8.11 -6.13
N GLY A 59 6.69 -7.71 -7.30
CA GLY A 59 7.28 -6.65 -8.12
C GLY A 59 7.24 -5.30 -7.40
N LEU A 60 6.10 -4.92 -6.83
CA LEU A 60 5.98 -3.69 -6.05
C LEU A 60 6.83 -3.74 -4.77
N HIS A 61 6.91 -4.88 -4.10
CA HIS A 61 7.78 -5.04 -2.93
C HIS A 61 9.26 -4.93 -3.31
N LYS A 62 9.68 -5.50 -4.45
CA LYS A 62 11.03 -5.37 -4.97
C LYS A 62 11.40 -3.89 -5.14
N LEU A 63 10.56 -3.11 -5.82
CA LEU A 63 10.79 -1.69 -6.03
C LEU A 63 10.90 -0.91 -4.71
N ALA A 64 10.12 -1.27 -3.70
CA ALA A 64 10.17 -0.62 -2.38
C ALA A 64 11.48 -0.87 -1.63
N LEU A 65 12.07 -2.05 -1.78
CA LEU A 65 13.19 -2.53 -0.96
C LEU A 65 14.50 -2.68 -1.75
N GLU A 66 14.51 -2.32 -3.03
CA GLU A 66 15.69 -2.41 -3.89
C GLU A 66 16.85 -1.57 -3.31
N GLY A 67 18.01 -2.20 -3.14
CA GLY A 67 19.18 -1.58 -2.51
C GLY A 67 19.11 -1.46 -0.98
N LEU A 68 17.99 -1.81 -0.34
CA LEU A 68 17.81 -1.76 1.12
C LEU A 68 17.85 -3.16 1.75
N SER A 69 17.29 -4.17 1.09
CA SER A 69 17.25 -5.55 1.58
C SER A 69 17.61 -6.56 0.50
N ARG A 70 18.30 -7.65 0.88
CA ARG A 70 18.60 -8.77 -0.02
C ARG A 70 17.35 -9.59 -0.37
N PHE A 71 16.27 -9.44 0.38
CA PHE A 71 14.99 -10.14 0.16
C PHE A 71 13.95 -9.26 -0.55
N ALA A 72 14.38 -8.17 -1.18
CA ALA A 72 13.51 -7.36 -2.04
C ALA A 72 12.79 -8.27 -3.07
N GLY A 73 11.46 -8.23 -3.07
CA GLY A 73 10.64 -9.05 -3.96
C GLY A 73 10.63 -10.56 -3.65
N THR A 74 10.92 -10.97 -2.42
CA THR A 74 10.85 -12.38 -1.99
C THR A 74 10.02 -12.52 -0.71
N TRP A 75 9.23 -13.58 -0.60
CA TRP A 75 8.52 -13.92 0.65
C TRP A 75 9.51 -14.17 1.79
N ARG A 76 9.11 -13.86 3.02
CA ARG A 76 9.97 -14.08 4.18
C ARG A 76 10.29 -15.58 4.33
N PRO A 77 11.56 -15.95 4.54
CA PRO A 77 11.97 -17.34 4.73
C PRO A 77 11.91 -17.78 6.20
N ALA A 78 11.48 -16.90 7.10
CA ALA A 78 11.55 -17.09 8.55
C ALA A 78 10.37 -16.41 9.27
N PRO A 79 10.14 -16.74 10.55
CA PRO A 79 9.13 -16.09 11.37
C PRO A 79 9.43 -14.61 11.58
N VAL A 80 8.38 -13.80 11.74
CA VAL A 80 8.48 -12.37 12.03
C VAL A 80 7.49 -11.99 13.11
N ARG A 81 7.83 -10.94 13.87
CA ARG A 81 6.91 -10.27 14.79
C ARG A 81 6.64 -8.86 14.28
N ILE A 82 5.41 -8.42 14.42
CA ILE A 82 5.01 -7.04 14.13
C ILE A 82 5.17 -6.23 15.41
N GLU A 83 6.01 -5.20 15.41
CA GLU A 83 6.11 -4.30 16.56
C GLU A 83 4.78 -3.57 16.80
N LEU A 84 4.45 -3.32 18.07
CA LEU A 84 3.25 -2.55 18.46
C LEU A 84 1.93 -3.16 17.91
N SER A 85 1.89 -4.48 17.74
CA SER A 85 0.71 -5.26 17.40
C SER A 85 0.62 -6.51 18.26
N GLY A 86 -0.59 -6.88 18.66
CA GLY A 86 -0.86 -8.17 19.30
C GLY A 86 -0.99 -9.34 18.31
N HIS A 87 -1.13 -9.02 17.02
CA HIS A 87 -1.29 -9.99 15.94
C HIS A 87 -0.03 -10.83 15.73
N GLN A 88 -0.20 -12.14 15.59
CA GLN A 88 0.85 -13.07 15.20
C GLN A 88 0.64 -13.50 13.74
N PRO A 89 1.56 -13.14 12.83
CA PRO A 89 1.48 -13.56 11.45
C PRO A 89 1.45 -15.10 11.30
N PRO A 90 0.85 -15.62 10.21
CA PRO A 90 0.85 -17.05 9.91
C PRO A 90 2.27 -17.62 9.79
N HIS A 91 2.44 -18.94 9.72
CA HIS A 91 3.77 -19.53 9.48
C HIS A 91 4.29 -19.14 8.08
N GLU A 92 5.59 -18.89 7.91
CA GLU A 92 6.19 -18.45 6.63
C GLU A 92 5.87 -19.40 5.46
N SER A 93 5.77 -20.70 5.73
CA SER A 93 5.43 -21.70 4.72
C SER A 93 4.00 -21.56 4.17
N GLN A 94 3.11 -20.86 4.89
CA GLN A 94 1.73 -20.60 4.47
C GLN A 94 1.60 -19.32 3.64
N VAL A 95 2.59 -18.42 3.70
CA VAL A 95 2.54 -17.11 3.06
C VAL A 95 2.20 -17.18 1.56
N PRO A 96 2.85 -18.03 0.73
CA PRO A 96 2.53 -18.08 -0.69
C PRO A 96 1.07 -18.45 -0.96
N ALA A 97 0.54 -19.45 -0.24
CA ALA A 97 -0.83 -19.91 -0.41
C ALA A 97 -1.85 -18.86 0.05
N LEU A 98 -1.60 -18.18 1.17
CA LEU A 98 -2.49 -17.13 1.68
C LEU A 98 -2.49 -15.88 0.80
N ILE A 99 -1.36 -15.55 0.16
CA ILE A 99 -1.31 -14.45 -0.82
C ILE A 99 -2.07 -14.82 -2.09
N GLU A 100 -1.96 -16.08 -2.56
CA GLU A 100 -2.78 -16.55 -3.69
C GLU A 100 -4.27 -16.47 -3.34
N GLU A 101 -4.68 -16.98 -2.18
CA GLU A 101 -6.07 -16.92 -1.68
C GLU A 101 -6.59 -15.48 -1.59
N MET A 102 -5.78 -14.54 -1.10
CA MET A 102 -6.12 -13.12 -1.09
C MET A 102 -6.31 -12.57 -2.51
N CYS A 103 -5.44 -12.92 -3.45
CA CYS A 103 -5.56 -12.49 -4.85
C CYS A 103 -6.82 -13.07 -5.49
N ASP A 104 -7.08 -14.36 -5.28
CA ASP A 104 -8.27 -15.05 -5.78
C ASP A 104 -9.54 -14.43 -5.23
N TRP A 105 -9.62 -14.17 -3.92
CA TRP A 105 -10.77 -13.50 -3.32
C TRP A 105 -11.05 -12.14 -3.98
N VAL A 106 -10.02 -11.32 -4.21
CA VAL A 106 -10.17 -10.02 -4.88
C VAL A 106 -10.66 -10.19 -6.32
N ASN A 107 -10.11 -11.17 -7.05
CA ASN A 107 -10.45 -11.42 -8.45
C ASN A 107 -11.87 -11.99 -8.60
N GLU A 108 -12.31 -12.87 -7.70
CA GLU A 108 -13.63 -13.50 -7.70
C GLU A 108 -14.72 -12.52 -7.28
N ASN A 109 -14.41 -11.60 -6.37
CA ASN A 109 -15.33 -10.58 -5.90
C ASN A 109 -15.24 -9.27 -6.70
N TRP A 110 -14.43 -9.24 -7.77
CA TRP A 110 -14.16 -8.03 -8.54
C TRP A 110 -15.44 -7.32 -8.99
N ASP A 111 -16.44 -8.04 -9.48
CA ASP A 111 -17.69 -7.47 -10.00
C ASP A 111 -18.80 -7.31 -8.95
N ASN A 112 -18.65 -7.95 -7.79
CA ASN A 112 -19.66 -7.96 -6.73
C ASN A 112 -19.37 -6.97 -5.60
N GLU A 113 -18.11 -6.55 -5.46
CA GLU A 113 -17.68 -5.65 -4.39
C GLU A 113 -17.33 -4.25 -4.89
N THR A 114 -17.38 -3.29 -3.97
CA THR A 114 -17.02 -1.90 -4.29
C THR A 114 -15.49 -1.74 -4.39
N PRO A 115 -14.98 -0.72 -5.12
CA PRO A 115 -13.55 -0.40 -5.15
C PRO A 115 -12.95 -0.21 -3.75
N LEU A 116 -13.72 0.41 -2.84
CA LEU A 116 -13.29 0.69 -1.47
C LEU A 116 -13.22 -0.60 -0.64
N THR A 117 -14.19 -1.49 -0.78
CA THR A 117 -14.20 -2.78 -0.07
C THR A 117 -13.03 -3.67 -0.51
N LEU A 118 -12.79 -3.77 -1.83
CA LEU A 118 -11.67 -4.54 -2.38
C LEU A 118 -10.31 -4.01 -1.91
N CYS A 119 -10.10 -2.69 -1.95
CA CYS A 119 -8.82 -2.10 -1.55
C CYS A 119 -8.63 -2.14 -0.02
N ALA A 120 -9.70 -2.03 0.77
CA ALA A 120 -9.69 -2.20 2.22
C ALA A 120 -9.31 -3.63 2.61
N TYR A 121 -9.92 -4.63 1.96
CA TYR A 121 -9.58 -6.04 2.16
C TYR A 121 -8.11 -6.32 1.87
N VAL A 122 -7.60 -5.86 0.71
CA VAL A 122 -6.18 -6.02 0.35
C VAL A 122 -5.26 -5.35 1.37
N MET A 123 -5.60 -4.14 1.81
CA MET A 123 -4.81 -3.40 2.78
C MET A 123 -4.72 -4.17 4.10
N TRP A 124 -5.83 -4.69 4.61
CA TRP A 124 -5.82 -5.50 5.83
C TRP A 124 -5.13 -6.85 5.62
N ARG A 125 -5.60 -7.65 4.66
CA ARG A 125 -5.19 -9.05 4.48
C ARG A 125 -3.70 -9.18 4.21
N LEU A 126 -3.08 -8.26 3.45
CA LEU A 126 -1.64 -8.28 3.24
C LEU A 126 -0.87 -8.02 4.54
N ASN A 127 -1.29 -7.05 5.36
CA ASN A 127 -0.65 -6.81 6.66
C ASN A 127 -0.91 -7.94 7.66
N TRP A 128 -2.07 -8.60 7.59
CA TRP A 128 -2.37 -9.77 8.41
C TRP A 128 -1.47 -10.96 8.04
N ILE A 129 -1.29 -11.24 6.74
CA ILE A 129 -0.38 -12.30 6.27
C ILE A 129 1.08 -11.95 6.60
N HIS A 130 1.41 -10.65 6.52
CA HIS A 130 2.73 -10.07 6.76
C HIS A 130 3.83 -10.82 6.00
N PRO A 131 3.78 -10.82 4.66
CA PRO A 131 4.52 -11.75 3.82
C PRO A 131 6.02 -11.47 3.71
N PHE A 132 6.51 -10.33 4.19
CA PHE A 132 7.89 -9.87 4.00
C PHE A 132 8.65 -9.63 5.31
N LEU A 133 9.99 -9.70 5.24
CA LEU A 133 10.87 -9.38 6.37
C LEU A 133 10.91 -7.88 6.70
N ASP A 134 10.57 -7.00 5.75
CA ASP A 134 10.32 -5.57 5.93
C ASP A 134 9.47 -5.10 4.73
N GLY A 135 8.98 -3.87 4.69
CA GLY A 135 8.30 -3.32 3.53
C GLY A 135 6.81 -3.64 3.42
N ASN A 136 6.25 -4.38 4.39
CA ASN A 136 4.85 -4.80 4.40
C ASN A 136 3.89 -3.59 4.32
N GLY A 137 4.11 -2.56 5.14
CA GLY A 137 3.27 -1.36 5.13
C GLY A 137 3.36 -0.54 3.84
N ARG A 138 4.56 -0.44 3.24
CA ARG A 138 4.76 0.28 1.96
C ARG A 138 4.03 -0.45 0.83
N THR A 139 4.25 -1.76 0.76
CA THR A 139 3.67 -2.62 -0.27
C THR A 139 2.14 -2.72 -0.13
N SER A 140 1.59 -2.86 1.07
CA SER A 140 0.13 -2.92 1.26
C SER A 140 -0.57 -1.64 0.80
N ARG A 141 -0.01 -0.46 1.10
CA ARG A 141 -0.55 0.82 0.60
C ARG A 141 -0.49 0.91 -0.92
N ALA A 142 0.63 0.53 -1.53
CA ALA A 142 0.79 0.54 -2.99
C ALA A 142 -0.19 -0.42 -3.69
N VAL A 143 -0.30 -1.66 -3.22
CA VAL A 143 -1.19 -2.68 -3.80
C VAL A 143 -2.66 -2.29 -3.58
N SER A 144 -3.03 -1.80 -2.40
CA SER A 144 -4.38 -1.32 -2.12
C SER A 144 -4.76 -0.15 -3.05
N TYR A 145 -3.87 0.82 -3.22
CA TYR A 145 -4.11 1.95 -4.12
C TYR A 145 -4.23 1.52 -5.60
N LEU A 146 -3.39 0.57 -6.03
CA LEU A 146 -3.49 -0.04 -7.35
C LEU A 146 -4.87 -0.69 -7.56
N VAL A 147 -5.35 -1.49 -6.62
CA VAL A 147 -6.65 -2.16 -6.71
C VAL A 147 -7.80 -1.15 -6.76
N LEU A 148 -7.76 -0.12 -5.92
CA LEU A 148 -8.75 0.97 -5.93
C LEU A 148 -8.84 1.64 -7.32
N CYS A 149 -7.70 2.08 -7.86
CA CYS A 149 -7.65 2.80 -9.12
C CYS A 149 -7.96 1.89 -10.31
N ALA A 150 -7.47 0.64 -10.29
CA ALA A 150 -7.76 -0.34 -11.34
C ALA A 150 -9.26 -0.69 -11.41
N LYS A 151 -9.96 -0.76 -10.26
CA LYS A 151 -11.41 -0.99 -10.25
C LYS A 151 -12.20 0.24 -10.71
N ILE A 152 -11.73 1.44 -10.37
CA ILE A 152 -12.31 2.70 -10.88
C ILE A 152 -12.06 2.85 -12.38
N GLY A 153 -10.93 2.33 -12.87
CA GLY A 153 -10.51 2.42 -14.27
C GLY A 153 -9.78 3.72 -14.62
N ASP A 154 -9.31 4.48 -13.62
CA ASP A 154 -8.61 5.74 -13.84
C ASP A 154 -7.64 6.06 -12.69
N ARG A 155 -6.69 6.96 -12.94
CA ARG A 155 -5.88 7.61 -11.91
C ARG A 155 -6.76 8.55 -11.10
N LEU A 156 -6.56 8.59 -9.79
CA LEU A 156 -7.29 9.53 -8.93
C LEU A 156 -6.57 10.89 -8.91
N PRO A 157 -7.27 12.00 -9.23
CA PRO A 157 -6.67 13.33 -9.18
C PRO A 157 -6.46 13.77 -7.72
N GLY A 158 -5.46 14.61 -7.48
CA GLY A 158 -5.15 15.17 -6.15
C GLY A 158 -3.65 15.39 -5.98
N THR A 159 -3.26 16.08 -4.90
CA THR A 159 -1.84 16.28 -4.57
C THR A 159 -1.35 15.39 -3.44
N VAL A 160 -2.22 15.06 -2.47
CA VAL A 160 -1.88 14.20 -1.34
C VAL A 160 -2.62 12.88 -1.50
N THR A 161 -1.89 11.86 -1.94
CA THR A 161 -2.44 10.56 -2.27
C THR A 161 -2.85 9.79 -1.01
N ILE A 162 -3.79 8.84 -1.13
CA ILE A 162 -4.18 7.96 -0.01
C ILE A 162 -2.95 7.31 0.67
N PRO A 163 -1.96 6.73 -0.05
CA PRO A 163 -0.74 6.20 0.57
C PRO A 163 0.04 7.22 1.41
N GLU A 164 0.16 8.46 0.94
CA GLU A 164 0.87 9.54 1.65
C GLU A 164 0.11 9.98 2.91
N GLN A 165 -1.22 10.10 2.81
CA GLN A 165 -2.07 10.42 3.96
C GLN A 165 -1.92 9.39 5.08
N ILE A 166 -1.92 8.09 4.74
CA ILE A 166 -1.68 7.02 5.71
C ILE A 166 -0.25 7.07 6.27
N ALA A 167 0.74 7.36 5.43
CA ALA A 167 2.13 7.46 5.87
C ALA A 167 2.36 8.65 6.83
N ALA A 168 1.62 9.74 6.64
CA ALA A 168 1.64 10.92 7.51
C ALA A 168 0.89 10.71 8.84
N GLY A 169 -0.20 9.93 8.84
CA GLY A 169 -1.02 9.65 10.02
C GLY A 169 -1.37 8.17 10.17
N ARG A 170 -0.54 7.42 10.91
CA ARG A 170 -0.65 5.95 10.97
C ARG A 170 -1.67 5.44 12.00
N LYS A 171 -2.04 6.24 13.00
CA LYS A 171 -2.94 5.80 14.09
C LYS A 171 -4.30 5.29 13.62
N PRO A 172 -5.08 6.03 12.81
CA PRO A 172 -6.39 5.55 12.35
C PRO A 172 -6.26 4.26 11.54
N TYR A 173 -5.23 4.20 10.70
CA TYR A 173 -4.88 3.02 9.92
C TYR A 173 -4.57 1.79 10.79
N TYR A 174 -3.75 1.94 11.85
CA TYR A 174 -3.46 0.84 12.77
C TYR A 174 -4.69 0.39 13.56
N ALA A 175 -5.54 1.32 14.00
CA ALA A 175 -6.79 0.98 14.67
C ALA A 175 -7.74 0.18 13.75
N ALA A 176 -7.83 0.53 12.48
CA ALA A 176 -8.62 -0.19 11.49
C ALA A 176 -8.08 -1.60 11.21
N LEU A 177 -6.75 -1.78 11.16
CA LEU A 177 -6.15 -3.12 11.07
C LEU A 177 -6.54 -3.99 12.26
N GLU A 178 -6.40 -3.47 13.48
CA GLU A 178 -6.77 -4.22 14.69
C GLU A 178 -8.26 -4.55 14.77
N ALA A 179 -9.12 -3.67 14.25
CA ALA A 179 -10.56 -3.94 14.18
C ALA A 179 -10.86 -5.15 13.29
N ALA A 180 -10.23 -5.21 12.11
CA ALA A 180 -10.38 -6.34 11.20
C ALA A 180 -9.74 -7.63 11.75
N ASP A 181 -8.61 -7.53 12.47
CA ASP A 181 -8.00 -8.67 13.17
C ASP A 181 -8.97 -9.27 14.21
N ARG A 182 -9.58 -8.42 15.05
CA ARG A 182 -10.59 -8.85 16.05
C ARG A 182 -11.83 -9.47 15.41
N ALA A 183 -12.28 -8.92 14.28
CA ALA A 183 -13.41 -9.50 13.56
C ALA A 183 -13.07 -10.91 13.08
N LEU A 184 -11.87 -11.12 12.52
CA LEU A 184 -11.43 -12.43 12.06
C LEU A 184 -11.34 -13.42 13.22
N GLU A 185 -10.81 -13.01 14.38
CA GLU A 185 -10.80 -13.82 15.61
C GLU A 185 -12.21 -14.21 16.07
N ALA A 186 -13.20 -13.35 15.85
CA ALA A 186 -14.61 -13.63 16.11
C ALA A 186 -15.29 -14.48 15.02
N GLY A 187 -14.57 -14.85 13.96
CA GLY A 187 -15.04 -15.74 12.90
C GLY A 187 -15.65 -15.04 11.68
N SER A 188 -15.45 -13.74 11.52
CA SER A 188 -15.94 -12.99 10.35
C SER A 188 -14.88 -12.08 9.74
N VAL A 189 -14.85 -11.93 8.42
CA VAL A 189 -14.05 -10.89 7.78
C VAL A 189 -14.86 -9.59 7.76
N ASP A 190 -14.43 -8.59 8.52
CA ASP A 190 -15.03 -7.25 8.51
C ASP A 190 -13.93 -6.19 8.37
N VAL A 191 -14.00 -5.43 7.28
CA VAL A 191 -13.06 -4.35 6.95
C VAL A 191 -13.74 -2.98 6.93
N SER A 192 -14.92 -2.84 7.54
CA SER A 192 -15.74 -1.61 7.49
C SER A 192 -15.00 -0.39 8.06
N GLU A 193 -14.23 -0.56 9.13
CA GLU A 193 -13.40 0.52 9.69
C GLU A 193 -12.28 0.95 8.74
N MET A 194 -11.66 -0.02 8.05
CA MET A 194 -10.64 0.24 7.02
C MET A 194 -11.27 0.95 5.81
N GLU A 195 -12.45 0.52 5.39
CA GLU A 195 -13.21 1.17 4.33
C GLU A 195 -13.55 2.62 4.69
N GLY A 196 -14.00 2.86 5.94
CA GLY A 196 -14.32 4.19 6.44
C GLY A 196 -13.14 5.17 6.38
N ILE A 197 -11.95 4.74 6.81
CA ILE A 197 -10.76 5.60 6.72
C ILE A 197 -10.30 5.82 5.27
N LEU A 198 -10.37 4.79 4.41
CA LEU A 198 -10.00 4.92 3.00
C LEU A 198 -10.96 5.84 2.25
N LYS A 199 -12.26 5.79 2.59
CA LYS A 199 -13.27 6.72 2.08
C LYS A 199 -12.97 8.16 2.49
N HIS A 200 -12.55 8.38 3.74
CA HIS A 200 -12.13 9.71 4.20
C HIS A 200 -10.91 10.21 3.40
N TYR A 201 -9.86 9.40 3.27
CA TYR A 201 -8.66 9.77 2.53
C TYR A 201 -8.91 10.02 1.05
N LEU A 202 -9.79 9.23 0.44
CA LEU A 202 -10.26 9.45 -0.93
C LEU A 202 -10.96 10.81 -1.05
N GLY A 203 -11.84 11.15 -0.11
CA GLY A 203 -12.51 12.45 -0.07
C GLY A 203 -11.52 13.61 0.01
N VAL A 204 -10.51 13.52 0.88
CA VAL A 204 -9.44 14.52 1.00
C VAL A 204 -8.64 14.65 -0.29
N GLN A 205 -8.24 13.52 -0.90
CA GLN A 205 -7.48 13.52 -2.14
C GLN A 205 -8.25 14.23 -3.27
N LEU A 206 -9.54 13.89 -3.45
CA LEU A 206 -10.37 14.49 -4.49
C LEU A 206 -10.68 15.97 -4.22
N ALA A 207 -10.95 16.35 -2.97
CA ALA A 207 -11.20 17.73 -2.57
C ALA A 207 -10.02 18.65 -2.88
N SER A 208 -8.78 18.18 -2.70
CA SER A 208 -7.57 18.95 -3.05
C SER A 208 -7.50 19.36 -4.53
N THR A 209 -8.17 18.62 -5.42
CA THR A 209 -8.28 18.99 -6.84
C THR A 209 -9.32 20.08 -7.05
N PHE A 210 -10.47 19.96 -6.39
CA PHE A 210 -11.52 20.99 -6.44
C PHE A 210 -11.00 22.33 -5.90
N GLU A 211 -10.34 22.33 -4.75
CA GLU A 211 -9.77 23.54 -4.16
C GLU A 211 -8.77 24.25 -5.07
N ARG A 212 -7.91 23.51 -5.78
CA ARG A 212 -7.00 24.09 -6.79
C ARG A 212 -7.71 24.65 -8.00
N ALA A 213 -8.83 24.04 -8.40
CA ALA A 213 -9.62 24.52 -9.54
C ALA A 213 -10.42 25.79 -9.19
N THR A 214 -10.81 25.96 -7.93
CA THR A 214 -11.65 27.10 -7.48
C THR A 214 -10.86 28.22 -6.82
N ASN A 215 -9.70 27.93 -6.24
CA ASN A 215 -8.85 28.92 -5.61
C ASN A 215 -7.72 29.29 -6.58
N ALA A 216 -7.67 30.56 -6.99
CA ALA A 216 -6.51 31.12 -7.67
C ALA A 216 -5.33 31.14 -6.68
N GLY A 217 -4.49 30.10 -6.69
CA GLY A 217 -3.17 30.13 -6.07
C GLY A 217 -2.22 31.05 -6.84
N PRO A 218 -1.20 31.64 -6.19
CA PRO A 218 -0.33 32.62 -6.82
C PRO A 218 0.35 32.01 -8.05
N ASP A 219 0.37 32.79 -9.11
CA ASP A 219 1.04 32.49 -10.36
C ASP A 219 2.54 32.29 -10.10
N GLU A 220 3.03 31.04 -10.03
CA GLU A 220 4.47 30.73 -10.03
C GLU A 220 5.08 30.91 -11.44
N THR A 221 4.75 32.02 -12.10
CA THR A 221 5.44 32.50 -13.30
C THR A 221 6.16 33.82 -13.03
N GLN A 222 7.19 33.76 -12.20
CA GLN A 222 8.29 34.73 -12.09
C GLN A 222 9.39 33.96 -11.34
N ASP A 223 10.35 33.30 -11.98
CA ASP A 223 11.46 33.94 -12.66
C ASP A 223 12.14 32.88 -13.55
N ARG A 224 11.95 32.97 -14.87
CA ARG A 224 12.86 32.35 -15.84
C ARG A 224 13.51 33.48 -16.60
N THR A 225 14.45 34.15 -15.94
CA THR A 225 15.39 35.04 -16.61
C THR A 225 16.19 34.17 -17.58
N PHE A 226 15.95 34.35 -18.88
CA PHE A 226 16.85 33.86 -19.91
C PHE A 226 18.10 34.74 -19.90
N HIS A 227 19.24 34.17 -19.51
CA HIS A 227 20.57 34.63 -19.88
C HIS A 227 21.31 33.47 -20.55
#